data_AF-A0A7Y5QN93-F1
#
_entry.id   AF-A0A7Y5QN93-F1
#
_cell.length_a   1.000
_cell.length_b   1.000
_cell.length_c   1.000
_cell.angle_alpha   90.00
_cell.angle_beta   90.00
_cell.angle_gamma   90.00
#
_symmetry.space_group_name_H-M   'P 1'
#
loop_
_entity.id
_entity.type
_entity.pdbx_description
1 polymer ?
#
loop_
_entity_poly.entity_id
_entity_poly.type
_entity_poly.pdbx_seq_one_letter_code
_entity_poly.pdbx_strand_id
1 'polypeptide(L)' 'GPVRTALVPSEASAGDPTGCGDVFGATYFSRLLAGDTFAVAFQAAMRAAARNVGFRGASGLAAFLRGELLRT' A
#
# COMPACT_ATOMS: atom_id res chain seq x y z
N GLY A 1 11.93 24.83 9.90
CA GLY A 1 12.83 24.78 8.72
C GLY A 1 12.00 24.59 7.46
N PRO A 2 12.58 24.69 6.26
CA PRO A 2 11.83 24.59 5.00
C PRO A 2 11.24 23.19 4.84
N VAL A 3 9.97 23.11 4.41
CA VAL A 3 9.32 21.87 4.02
C VAL A 3 9.98 21.41 2.71
N ARG A 4 10.66 20.26 2.74
CA ARG A 4 11.24 19.63 1.54
C ARG A 4 10.26 18.58 1.04
N THR A 5 9.68 18.81 -0.13
CA THR A 5 8.83 17.83 -0.82
C THR A 5 9.52 17.36 -2.09
N ALA A 6 9.18 16.16 -2.53
CA ALA A 6 9.60 15.61 -3.81
C ALA A 6 8.46 14.75 -4.37
N LEU A 7 8.31 14.76 -5.70
CA LEU A 7 7.46 13.79 -6.38
C LEU A 7 8.17 12.43 -6.39
N VAL A 8 7.44 11.36 -6.06
CA VAL A 8 7.93 9.99 -6.19
C VAL A 8 7.24 9.34 -7.37
N PRO A 9 7.98 8.80 -8.36
CA PRO A 9 7.37 8.14 -9.51
C PRO A 9 6.55 6.93 -9.05
N SER A 10 5.39 6.74 -9.68
CA SER A 10 4.55 5.56 -9.47
C SER A 10 5.14 4.35 -10.20
N GLU A 11 5.15 3.20 -9.54
CA GLU A 11 5.46 1.90 -10.15
C GLU A 11 4.18 1.10 -10.48
N ALA A 12 3.00 1.70 -10.35
CA ALA A 12 1.73 1.00 -10.52
C ALA A 12 1.44 0.64 -11.99
N SER A 13 1.03 -0.61 -12.22
CA SER A 13 0.44 -1.09 -13.47
C SER A 13 -1.09 -1.03 -13.40
N ALA A 14 -1.79 -1.23 -14.52
CA ALA A 14 -3.25 -1.33 -14.53
C ALA A 14 -3.74 -2.62 -13.83
N GLY A 15 -4.75 -2.52 -12.97
CA GLY A 15 -5.32 -3.66 -12.23
C GLY A 15 -6.35 -3.22 -11.16
N ASP A 16 -6.68 -4.12 -10.23
CA ASP A 16 -7.62 -3.82 -9.12
C ASP A 16 -6.88 -3.07 -8.01
N PRO A 17 -7.23 -1.80 -7.70
CA PRO A 17 -6.53 -1.02 -6.70
C PRO A 17 -6.92 -1.37 -5.26
N THR A 18 -7.94 -2.21 -5.06
CA THR A 18 -8.48 -2.52 -3.73
C THR A 18 -7.38 -3.10 -2.84
N GLY A 19 -7.28 -2.61 -1.59
CA GLY A 19 -6.27 -3.06 -0.62
C GLY A 19 -4.83 -2.54 -0.84
N CYS A 20 -4.53 -1.87 -1.95
CA CYS A 20 -3.19 -1.36 -2.21
C CYS A 20 -2.74 -0.30 -1.18
N GLY A 21 -3.68 0.51 -0.68
CA GLY A 21 -3.43 1.47 0.40
C GLY A 21 -3.08 0.81 1.73
N ASP A 22 -3.75 -0.29 2.07
CA ASP A 22 -3.47 -1.06 3.30
C ASP A 22 -2.10 -1.74 3.20
N VAL A 23 -1.79 -2.34 2.05
CA VAL A 23 -0.46 -2.92 1.78
C VAL A 23 0.63 -1.87 1.88
N PHE A 24 0.40 -0.68 1.29
CA PHE A 24 1.33 0.44 1.42
C PHE A 24 1.53 0.83 2.88
N GLY A 25 0.43 1.09 3.61
CA GLY A 25 0.47 1.57 4.99
C GLY A 25 1.14 0.57 5.94
N ALA A 26 0.75 -0.71 5.86
CA ALA A 26 1.35 -1.78 6.64
C ALA A 26 2.84 -1.92 6.36
N THR A 27 3.24 -1.97 5.08
CA THR A 27 4.66 -2.08 4.70
C THR A 27 5.46 -0.87 5.18
N TYR A 28 4.96 0.35 4.97
CA TYR A 28 5.65 1.58 5.35
C TYR A 28 5.87 1.64 6.86
N PHE A 29 4.82 1.41 7.65
CA PHE A 29 4.91 1.46 9.09
C PHE A 29 5.83 0.37 9.66
N SER A 30 5.74 -0.87 9.16
CA SER A 30 6.64 -1.94 9.58
C SER A 30 8.11 -1.64 9.28
N ARG A 31 8.41 -1.03 8.13
CA ARG A 31 9.78 -0.65 7.74
C ARG A 31 10.32 0.47 8.62
N LEU A 32 9.49 1.46 8.95
CA LEU A 32 9.86 2.52 9.90
C LEU A 32 10.13 1.98 11.30
N LEU A 33 9.29 1.05 11.80
CA LEU A 33 9.54 0.37 13.07
C LEU A 33 10.84 -0.45 13.07
N ALA A 34 11.24 -0.97 11.91
CA ALA A 34 12.52 -1.65 11.73
C ALA A 34 13.73 -0.70 11.62
N GLY A 35 13.52 0.62 11.66
CA GLY A 35 14.59 1.63 11.63
C GLY A 35 14.97 2.13 10.24
N ASP A 36 14.20 1.79 9.18
CA ASP A 36 14.45 2.35 7.85
C ASP A 36 14.22 3.86 7.83
N THR A 37 14.95 4.54 6.95
CA THR A 37 14.65 5.95 6.64
C THR A 37 13.32 6.08 5.90
N PHE A 38 12.69 7.25 5.98
CA PHE A 38 11.43 7.53 5.25
C PHE A 38 11.52 7.19 3.76
N ALA A 39 12.61 7.54 3.09
CA ALA A 39 12.79 7.26 1.66
C ALA A 39 12.87 5.75 1.37
N VAL A 40 13.62 4.98 2.18
CA VAL A 40 13.77 3.53 2.01
C VAL A 40 12.45 2.82 2.29
N ALA A 41 11.76 3.21 3.36
CA ALA A 41 10.45 2.66 3.72
C ALA A 41 9.41 2.97 2.63
N PHE A 42 9.37 4.21 2.11
CA PHE A 42 8.41 4.64 1.09
C PHE A 42 8.59 3.84 -0.20
N GLN A 43 9.83 3.68 -0.65
CA GLN A 43 10.16 2.89 -1.85
C GLN A 43 9.77 1.41 -1.69
N ALA A 44 9.95 0.84 -0.50
CA ALA A 44 9.52 -0.53 -0.22
C ALA A 44 7.99 -0.68 -0.24
N ALA A 45 7.27 0.29 0.33
CA ALA A 45 5.82 0.31 0.37
C ALA A 45 5.21 0.50 -1.03
N MET A 46 5.77 1.37 -1.86
CA MET A 46 5.36 1.54 -3.27
C MET A 46 5.47 0.24 -4.06
N ARG A 47 6.63 -0.44 -3.95
CA ARG A 47 6.85 -1.75 -4.59
C ARG A 47 5.86 -2.81 -4.12
N ALA A 48 5.55 -2.84 -2.82
CA ALA A 48 4.60 -3.80 -2.27
C ALA A 48 3.17 -3.55 -2.77
N ALA A 49 2.73 -2.29 -2.77
CA ALA A 49 1.42 -1.89 -3.27
C ALA A 49 1.28 -2.15 -4.78
N ALA A 50 2.30 -1.84 -5.58
CA ALA A 50 2.28 -2.09 -7.03
C ALA A 50 2.15 -3.59 -7.35
N ARG A 51 2.78 -4.49 -6.58
CA ARG A 51 2.57 -5.93 -6.72
C ARG A 51 1.16 -6.38 -6.36
N ASN A 52 0.51 -5.70 -5.41
CA ASN A 52 -0.88 -6.02 -5.02
C ASN A 52 -1.86 -5.74 -6.16
N VAL A 53 -1.63 -4.70 -6.97
CA VAL A 53 -2.50 -4.35 -8.12
C VAL A 53 -2.60 -5.49 -9.15
N GLY A 54 -1.50 -6.25 -9.35
CA GLY A 54 -1.46 -7.40 -10.24
C GLY A 54 -2.04 -8.68 -9.63
N PHE A 55 -2.26 -8.70 -8.31
CA PHE A 55 -2.98 -9.75 -7.62
C PHE A 55 -4.47 -9.37 -7.59
N ARG A 56 -5.41 -10.33 -7.64
CA ARG A 56 -6.82 -10.05 -7.28
C ARG A 56 -6.95 -9.86 -5.76
N GLY A 57 -6.13 -8.97 -5.22
CA GLY A 57 -5.81 -8.85 -3.81
C GLY A 57 -6.75 -7.89 -3.14
N ALA A 58 -8.00 -8.34 -2.93
CA ALA A 58 -9.02 -7.82 -2.00
C ALA A 58 -10.46 -8.12 -2.45
N SER A 59 -10.72 -9.21 -3.18
CA SER A 59 -12.10 -9.66 -3.37
C SER A 59 -12.76 -9.85 -2.00
N GLY A 60 -13.64 -8.93 -1.60
CA GLY A 60 -14.27 -8.91 -0.29
C GLY A 60 -13.65 -8.03 0.80
N LEU A 61 -12.51 -7.35 0.57
CA LEU A 61 -11.98 -6.38 1.56
C LEU A 61 -12.90 -5.17 1.70
N ALA A 62 -13.42 -4.68 0.57
CA ALA A 62 -14.37 -3.58 0.58
C ALA A 62 -15.65 -3.96 1.33
N ALA A 63 -16.10 -5.21 1.19
CA ALA A 63 -17.22 -5.76 1.95
C ALA A 63 -16.87 -5.89 3.45
N PHE A 64 -15.70 -6.46 3.78
CA PHE A 64 -15.19 -6.55 5.15
C PHE A 64 -15.08 -5.20 5.85
N LEU A 65 -14.52 -4.17 5.20
CA LEU A 65 -14.42 -2.81 5.73
C LEU A 65 -15.79 -2.13 5.88
N ARG A 66 -16.77 -2.50 5.06
CA ARG A 66 -18.17 -2.04 5.20
C ARG A 66 -18.97 -2.87 6.23
N GLY A 67 -18.37 -3.88 6.85
CA GLY A 67 -19.07 -4.79 7.77
C GLY A 67 -20.03 -5.77 7.07
N GLU A 68 -19.96 -5.87 5.75
CA GLU A 68 -20.70 -6.85 4.95
C GLU A 68 -20.00 -8.22 5.11
N LEU A 69 -20.56 -9.08 5.96
CA LEU A 69 -20.08 -10.45 6.14
C LEU A 69 -20.11 -11.19 4.79
N LEU A 70 -18.95 -11.58 4.25
CA LEU A 70 -18.90 -12.57 3.17
C LEU A 70 -19.43 -13.90 3.73
N ARG A 71 -20.68 -14.20 3.42
CA ARG A 71 -21.18 -15.57 3.46
C ARG A 71 -20.62 -16.28 2.24
N THR A 72 -19.70 -17.21 2.48
CA THR A 72 -19.30 -18.28 1.56
C THR A 72 -20.46 -19.19 1.22
#